data_AF-A0A0E3RKM2-F1
#
_entry.id   AF-A0A0E3RKM2-F1
#
_cell.length_a   1.000
_cell.length_b   1.000
_cell.length_c   1.000
_cell.angle_alpha   90.00
_cell.angle_beta   90.00
_cell.angle_gamma   90.00
#
_symmetry.space_group_name_H-M   'P 1'
#
loop_
_entity.id
_entity.type
_entity.pdbx_description
1 polymer ?
#
loop_
_entity_poly.entity_id
_entity_poly.type
_entity_poly.pdbx_seq_one_letter_code
_entity_poly.pdbx_strand_id
1 'polypeptide(L)'
;MVRKVEPFYDCPRYKKCSVNNCPLDPAYPNSVTDEADPEQKCTIAKNIRSRIAAKYPGTLKFEGLTPREFTATKNWESLPEEEKDKKREAIKNVRSKINAFSSEPESEKLNV
;
A
#
# COMPACT_ATOMS: atom_id res chain seq x y z
N MET A 1 15.90 -20.06 -24.48
CA MET A 1 14.68 -19.39 -23.97
C MET A 1 14.98 -18.89 -22.57
N VAL A 2 15.13 -17.58 -22.36
CA VAL A 2 15.31 -17.03 -21.00
C VAL A 2 13.98 -17.25 -20.28
N ARG A 3 13.95 -18.12 -19.26
CA ARG A 3 12.79 -18.23 -18.38
C ARG A 3 12.58 -16.85 -17.77
N LYS A 4 11.52 -16.15 -18.18
CA LYS A 4 11.12 -14.90 -17.55
C LYS A 4 10.78 -15.25 -16.11
N VAL A 5 11.64 -14.86 -15.18
CA VAL A 5 11.36 -15.00 -13.75
C VAL A 5 10.24 -14.01 -13.45
N GLU A 6 9.09 -14.52 -13.01
CA GLU A 6 7.94 -13.68 -12.72
C GLU A 6 8.07 -13.04 -11.33
N PRO A 7 7.64 -11.77 -11.15
CA PRO A 7 7.89 -11.04 -9.91
C PRO A 7 7.31 -11.70 -8.66
N PHE A 8 6.18 -12.40 -8.79
CA PHE A 8 5.53 -13.06 -7.67
C PHE A 8 6.36 -14.21 -7.06
N TYR A 9 7.33 -14.81 -7.78
CA TYR A 9 8.20 -15.86 -7.22
C TYR A 9 9.12 -15.33 -6.11
N ASP A 10 9.44 -14.04 -6.14
CA ASP A 10 10.24 -13.36 -5.10
C ASP A 10 9.43 -13.04 -3.84
N CYS A 11 8.11 -13.26 -3.86
CA CYS A 11 7.25 -12.99 -2.72
C CYS A 11 7.50 -14.02 -1.60
N PRO A 12 7.74 -13.60 -0.34
CA PRO A 12 7.96 -14.53 0.77
C PRO A 12 6.73 -15.41 1.07
N ARG A 13 5.54 -15.00 0.62
CA ARG A 13 4.30 -15.75 0.77
C ARG A 13 3.97 -16.64 -0.43
N TYR A 14 4.73 -16.58 -1.53
CA TYR A 14 4.39 -17.22 -2.81
C TYR A 14 3.88 -18.67 -2.66
N LYS A 15 4.62 -19.50 -1.91
CA LYS A 15 4.29 -20.93 -1.72
C LYS A 15 2.98 -21.21 -0.97
N LYS A 16 2.41 -20.22 -0.27
CA LYS A 16 1.23 -20.37 0.61
C LYS A 16 0.14 -19.33 0.35
N CYS A 17 0.35 -18.40 -0.57
CA CYS A 17 -0.60 -17.33 -0.84
C CYS A 17 -1.67 -17.86 -1.79
N SER A 18 -2.94 -17.67 -1.44
CA SER A 18 -4.07 -18.02 -2.31
C SER A 18 -4.72 -16.79 -2.94
N VAL A 19 -4.10 -15.61 -2.82
CA VAL A 19 -4.66 -14.36 -3.37
C VAL A 19 -4.85 -14.48 -4.88
N ASN A 20 -6.08 -14.30 -5.33
CA ASN A 20 -6.46 -14.47 -6.73
C ASN A 20 -6.01 -13.30 -7.63
N ASN A 21 -5.91 -12.08 -7.09
CA ASN A 21 -5.53 -10.88 -7.83
C ASN A 21 -4.28 -10.23 -7.20
N CYS A 22 -3.13 -10.86 -7.40
CA CYS A 22 -1.86 -10.48 -6.79
C CYS A 22 -1.24 -9.23 -7.46
N PRO A 23 -0.86 -8.16 -6.73
CA PRO A 23 -0.19 -7.00 -7.32
C PRO A 23 1.20 -7.27 -7.93
N LEU A 24 1.77 -8.46 -7.72
CA LEU A 24 3.03 -8.91 -8.31
C LEU A 24 2.82 -9.80 -9.54
N ASP A 25 1.57 -9.97 -9.98
CA ASP A 25 1.21 -10.63 -11.24
C ASP A 25 1.22 -9.60 -12.39
N PRO A 26 1.85 -9.88 -13.53
CA PRO A 26 1.79 -9.02 -14.72
C PRO A 26 0.36 -8.74 -15.24
N ALA A 27 -0.60 -9.64 -14.99
CA ALA A 27 -2.00 -9.48 -15.37
C ALA A 27 -2.81 -8.60 -14.41
N TYR A 28 -2.25 -8.26 -13.24
CA TYR A 28 -2.91 -7.40 -12.26
C TYR A 28 -3.27 -6.02 -12.86
N PRO A 29 -4.50 -5.51 -12.62
CA PRO A 29 -5.54 -5.99 -11.71
C PRO A 29 -6.66 -6.74 -12.44
N ASN A 30 -6.41 -7.18 -13.68
CA ASN A 30 -7.44 -7.64 -14.61
C ASN A 30 -7.75 -9.14 -14.45
N SER A 31 -7.13 -9.81 -13.49
CA SER A 31 -7.46 -11.20 -13.16
C SER A 31 -8.87 -11.29 -12.59
N VAL A 32 -9.59 -12.36 -12.95
CA VAL A 32 -10.91 -12.66 -12.39
C VAL A 32 -10.75 -12.88 -10.88
N THR A 33 -11.51 -12.11 -10.09
CA THR A 33 -11.59 -12.26 -8.64
C THR A 33 -12.91 -12.97 -8.35
N ASP A 34 -12.85 -14.14 -7.71
CA ASP A 34 -14.06 -14.82 -7.25
C ASP A 34 -14.59 -14.09 -6.01
N GLU A 35 -15.89 -13.78 -6.01
CA GLU A 35 -16.56 -13.11 -4.89
C GLU A 35 -16.65 -13.99 -3.65
N ALA A 36 -16.63 -15.32 -3.83
CA ALA A 36 -16.63 -16.29 -2.73
C ALA A 36 -15.23 -16.54 -2.13
N ASP A 37 -14.16 -16.03 -2.76
CA ASP A 37 -12.80 -16.19 -2.25
C ASP A 37 -12.59 -15.31 -1.00
N PRO A 38 -12.18 -15.87 0.14
CA PRO A 38 -11.90 -15.09 1.34
C PRO A 38 -10.69 -14.16 1.19
N GLU A 39 -9.74 -14.45 0.29
CA GLU A 39 -8.50 -13.69 0.09
C GLU A 39 -8.51 -12.90 -1.23
N GLN A 40 -9.47 -12.00 -1.40
CA GLN A 40 -9.56 -11.13 -2.58
C GLN A 40 -8.47 -10.04 -2.67
N LYS A 41 -7.75 -9.78 -1.57
CA LYS A 41 -6.80 -8.67 -1.46
C LYS A 41 -5.50 -9.13 -0.85
N CYS A 42 -4.40 -8.74 -1.48
CA CYS A 42 -3.07 -9.02 -0.96
C CYS A 42 -2.80 -8.25 0.34
N THR A 43 -2.51 -8.98 1.43
CA THR A 43 -2.23 -8.40 2.75
C THR A 43 -0.74 -8.22 3.05
N ILE A 44 0.16 -8.58 2.12
CA ILE A 44 1.59 -8.30 2.29
C ILE A 44 1.85 -6.79 2.32
N ALA A 45 2.86 -6.33 3.05
CA ALA A 45 3.13 -4.90 3.17
C ALA A 45 3.54 -4.24 1.83
N LYS A 46 3.08 -3.00 1.61
CA LYS A 46 3.34 -2.19 0.40
C LYS A 46 4.82 -2.13 0.04
N ASN A 47 5.67 -1.89 1.03
CA ASN A 47 7.13 -1.79 0.87
C ASN A 47 7.79 -3.08 0.36
N ILE A 48 7.24 -4.25 0.70
CA ILE A 48 7.75 -5.53 0.21
C ILE A 48 7.41 -5.67 -1.27
N ARG A 49 6.16 -5.37 -1.65
CA ARG A 49 5.74 -5.45 -3.06
C ARG A 49 6.52 -4.49 -3.94
N SER A 50 6.70 -3.24 -3.51
CA SER A 50 7.47 -2.25 -4.27
C SER A 50 8.94 -2.63 -4.41
N ARG A 51 9.55 -3.22 -3.37
CA ARG A 51 10.94 -3.71 -3.45
C ARG A 51 11.10 -4.85 -4.44
N ILE A 52 10.13 -5.76 -4.49
CA ILE A 52 10.13 -6.85 -5.48
C ILE A 52 9.96 -6.26 -6.88
N ALA A 53 8.97 -5.39 -7.08
CA ALA A 53 8.71 -4.74 -8.36
C ALA A 53 9.93 -3.99 -8.93
N ALA A 54 10.72 -3.34 -8.06
CA ALA A 54 11.94 -2.64 -8.45
C ALA A 54 13.01 -3.56 -9.09
N LYS A 55 12.98 -4.87 -8.81
CA LYS A 55 13.86 -5.86 -9.48
C LYS A 55 13.38 -6.22 -10.89
N TYR A 56 12.13 -5.92 -11.22
CA TYR A 56 11.45 -6.29 -12.46
C TYR A 56 10.87 -5.04 -13.17
N PRO A 57 11.71 -4.05 -13.53
CA PRO A 57 11.25 -2.81 -14.13
C PRO A 57 10.48 -3.06 -15.43
N GLY A 58 9.36 -2.36 -15.62
CA GLY A 58 8.51 -2.48 -16.80
C GLY A 58 7.68 -3.77 -16.89
N THR A 59 7.77 -4.68 -15.92
CA THR A 59 6.98 -5.92 -15.92
C THR A 59 5.60 -5.73 -15.30
N LEU A 60 5.51 -4.95 -14.22
CA LEU A 60 4.28 -4.72 -13.47
C LEU A 60 3.71 -3.35 -13.79
N LYS A 61 2.46 -3.30 -14.29
CA LYS A 61 1.76 -2.05 -14.67
C LYS A 61 1.74 -1.00 -13.55
N PHE A 62 1.61 -1.44 -12.31
CA PHE A 62 1.52 -0.58 -11.13
C PHE A 62 2.69 -0.75 -10.17
N GLU A 63 3.82 -1.29 -10.62
CA GLU A 63 5.05 -1.36 -9.81
C GLU A 63 4.85 -2.05 -8.44
N GLY A 64 4.02 -3.11 -8.40
CA GLY A 64 3.70 -3.83 -7.16
C GLY A 64 2.69 -3.12 -6.25
N LEU A 65 2.11 -2.00 -6.69
CA LEU A 65 1.09 -1.25 -5.97
C LEU A 65 -0.32 -1.60 -6.46
N THR A 66 -1.31 -1.35 -5.61
CA THR A 66 -2.72 -1.32 -6.04
C THR A 66 -2.98 -0.08 -6.92
N PRO A 67 -4.02 -0.06 -7.77
CA PRO A 67 -4.33 1.10 -8.60
C PRO A 67 -4.46 2.39 -7.79
N ARG A 68 -5.12 2.32 -6.63
CA ARG A 68 -5.30 3.46 -5.72
C ARG A 68 -3.96 3.95 -5.15
N GLU A 69 -3.10 3.03 -4.72
CA GLU A 69 -1.77 3.38 -4.20
C GLU A 69 -0.89 3.99 -5.30
N PHE A 70 -0.93 3.43 -6.52
CA PHE A 70 -0.16 3.93 -7.66
C PHE A 70 -0.60 5.34 -8.05
N THR A 71 -1.90 5.57 -8.22
CA THR A 71 -2.45 6.90 -8.51
C THR A 71 -2.11 7.89 -7.40
N ALA A 72 -2.22 7.50 -6.13
CA ALA A 72 -1.83 8.38 -5.02
C ALA A 72 -0.34 8.75 -5.05
N THR A 73 0.53 7.78 -5.35
CA THR A 73 1.97 8.03 -5.51
C THR A 73 2.24 8.96 -6.69
N LYS A 74 1.64 8.72 -7.86
CA LYS A 74 1.82 9.59 -9.05
C LYS A 74 1.29 11.00 -8.84
N ASN A 75 0.12 11.12 -8.21
CA ASN A 75 -0.43 12.41 -7.83
C ASN A 75 0.53 13.14 -6.88
N TRP A 76 1.04 12.45 -5.85
CA TRP A 76 2.02 13.05 -4.94
C TRP A 76 3.29 13.47 -5.68
N GLU A 77 3.85 12.63 -6.54
CA GLU A 77 5.05 12.93 -7.33
C GLU A 77 4.87 14.18 -8.21
N SER A 78 3.69 14.33 -8.81
CA SER A 78 3.35 15.48 -9.68
C SER A 78 3.16 16.81 -8.96
N LEU A 79 2.99 16.82 -7.63
CA LEU A 79 2.81 18.07 -6.88
C LEU A 79 4.12 18.88 -6.84
N PRO A 80 4.06 20.21 -6.94
CA PRO A 80 5.19 21.09 -6.64
C PRO A 80 5.70 20.87 -5.21
N GLU A 81 7.00 21.10 -4.98
CA GLU A 81 7.59 20.90 -3.63
C GLU A 81 6.95 21.82 -2.59
N GLU A 82 6.58 23.06 -2.97
CA GLU A 82 5.87 23.99 -2.10
C GLU A 82 4.52 23.42 -1.61
N GLU A 83 3.78 22.74 -2.49
CA GLU A 83 2.50 22.11 -2.12
C GLU A 83 2.71 20.84 -1.28
N LYS A 84 3.77 20.07 -1.56
CA LYS A 84 4.16 18.93 -0.75
C LYS A 84 4.48 19.37 0.69
N ASP A 85 5.20 20.46 0.85
CA ASP A 85 5.55 21.01 2.16
C ASP A 85 4.33 21.51 2.92
N LYS A 86 3.42 22.24 2.25
CA LYS A 86 2.12 22.63 2.84
C LYS A 86 1.34 21.42 3.35
N LYS A 87 1.30 20.32 2.58
CA LYS A 87 0.64 19.07 2.99
C LYS A 87 1.35 18.39 4.15
N ARG A 88 2.69 18.34 4.15
CA ARG A 88 3.49 17.78 5.26
C ARG A 88 3.22 18.54 6.57
N GLU A 89 3.20 19.87 6.53
CA GLU A 89 2.91 20.71 7.69
C GLU A 89 1.46 20.52 8.19
N ALA A 90 0.48 20.46 7.28
CA ALA A 90 -0.90 20.18 7.65
C ALA A 90 -1.03 18.83 8.40
N ILE A 91 -0.33 17.78 7.95
CA ILE A 91 -0.32 16.46 8.61
C ILE A 91 0.31 16.55 10.00
N LYS A 92 1.43 17.27 10.16
CA LYS A 92 2.09 17.49 11.47
C LYS A 92 1.13 18.17 12.45
N ASN A 93 0.43 19.21 12.00
CA ASN A 93 -0.51 19.97 12.81
C ASN A 93 -1.74 19.15 13.23
N VAL A 94 -2.24 18.27 12.36
CA VAL A 94 -3.32 17.34 12.73
C VAL A 94 -2.82 16.32 13.75
N ARG A 95 -1.63 15.75 13.54
CA ARG A 95 -1.05 14.77 14.46
C ARG A 95 -0.79 15.34 15.85
N SER A 96 -0.29 16.57 15.94
CA SER A 96 -0.09 17.24 17.23
C SER A 96 -1.40 17.46 17.97
N LYS A 97 -2.47 17.85 17.28
CA LYS A 97 -3.81 18.00 17.86
C LYS A 97 -4.39 16.67 18.36
N ILE A 98 -4.24 15.58 17.59
CA ILE A 98 -4.71 14.25 18.00
C ILE A 98 -3.96 13.77 19.25
N ASN A 99 -2.63 13.96 19.28
CA ASN A 99 -1.82 13.60 20.44
C ASN A 99 -2.20 14.41 21.69
N ALA A 100 -2.49 15.70 21.55
CA ALA A 100 -2.95 16.55 22.65
C ALA A 100 -4.30 16.09 23.20
N PHE A 101 -5.25 15.75 22.32
CA PHE A 101 -6.57 15.23 22.72
C PHE A 101 -6.48 13.87 23.44
N SER A 102 -5.52 13.02 23.06
CA SER A 102 -5.33 11.70 23.69
C SER A 102 -4.61 11.75 25.04
N SER A 103 -4.27 12.95 25.53
CA SER A 103 -3.52 13.17 26.78
C SER A 103 -4.34 13.79 27.92
N GLU A 104 -5.65 13.99 27.74
CA GLU A 104 -6.52 14.46 28.83
C GLU A 104 -6.76 13.33 29.86
N PRO A 105 -6.41 13.54 31.14
CA PRO A 105 -6.53 12.53 32.17
C PRO A 105 -7.99 12.22 32.52
N GLU A 106 -8.29 10.93 32.64
CA GLU A 106 -9.58 10.32 32.98
C GLU A 106 -9.97 10.54 34.47
N SER A 107 -9.67 11.70 35.05
CA SER A 107 -9.93 12.01 36.46
C SER A 107 -11.16 12.89 36.67
N GLU A 108 -12.31 12.51 36.10
CA GLU A 108 -13.59 13.11 36.48
C GLU A 108 -14.76 12.13 36.24
N LYS A 109 -14.61 10.90 36.75
CA LYS A 109 -15.70 9.93 36.86
C LYS A 109 -15.65 9.20 38.20
N LEU A 110 -15.90 9.92 39.30
CA LEU A 110 -16.54 9.37 40.49
C LEU A 110 -16.92 10.51 41.44
N ASN A 111 -18.16 10.96 41.37
CA ASN A 111 -18.91 11.56 42.47
C ASN A 111 -20.40 11.47 42.08
N VAL A 112 -20.97 10.31 42.34
CA VAL A 112 -22.42 10.11 42.51
C VAL A 112 -22.60 9.48 43.87
#